data_AF-A0A9P6S4G3-F1
#
_entry.id   AF-A0A9P6S4G3-F1
#
_cell.length_a   1.000
_cell.length_b   1.000
_cell.length_c   1.000
_cell.angle_alpha   90.00
_cell.angle_beta   90.00
_cell.angle_gamma   90.00
#
_symmetry.space_group_name_H-M   'P 1'
#
loop_
_entity.id
_entity.type
_entity.pdbx_description
1 polymer ?
#
loop_
_entity_poly.entity_id
_entity_poly.type
_entity_poly.pdbx_seq_one_letter_code
_entity_poly.pdbx_strand_id
1 'polypeptide(L)'
;MTSPTSRAISRLGIGSYRLALGVPEHERILYRALERQKDPRLNINLIDTSSNYSNGRSEQLIGKVLSNPRHNTLRRDEIAIATKFGYIQNENMRLLSEGVFQRVPPEEIVEYSRECYHSIHPEFMRDQLTRSLERLNTKYVDILFVHNPEYFLMTHIKNSEDNVKKYQTTLLNRLQILFEELEREIERGRIRSYGISSNSFSLKPSHAHFLPYQDLVKMAAKAFDRVRIQKTQEHALFLEQQQQQQPAGGGNVSGISGSKAFPPSTSSTSKTTPTTPLSPSHKHTASSDAHKRASPPISPKLVDRTTHGLGFLQMPGNLLETEGINTTAKWAKTQGLSVFVNRPLNAMSSEYGPARLASYPEPKSPSYIEAKDEILSALKSLGRQREYWQPKMHRLQEMIDSLDGSLRTNTLSIIQMEGASVRNQLHQELAKPIPVPSNKHRPKHDASGTIIAGSGTLSAAAAAAPLPSSSTSSTPTSGSGASTSSTQGKVTEQEIDHLVKSLDHFIHAFHQQVRFQETTRIAKVMTERGVDLEGESIEQFAVEYLLEHDQIDAVLLGMKREPYVDFARGMLKSLIVPSSP
;
A
#
# COMPACT_ATOMS: atom_id res chain seq x y z
N MET A 1 2.34 -38.30 4.11
CA MET A 1 1.70 -37.06 3.62
C MET A 1 2.80 -36.16 3.08
N THR A 2 2.90 -36.05 1.77
CA THR A 2 3.84 -35.14 1.10
C THR A 2 3.54 -33.70 1.53
N SER A 3 4.60 -32.95 1.88
CA SER A 3 4.52 -31.57 2.40
C SER A 3 3.70 -30.66 1.47
N PRO A 4 2.60 -30.02 1.93
CA PRO A 4 1.72 -29.23 1.06
C PRO A 4 2.29 -27.90 0.52
N THR A 5 3.56 -27.54 0.78
CA THR A 5 4.02 -26.15 0.64
C THR A 5 5.39 -25.94 -0.02
N SER A 6 5.78 -26.76 -1.00
CA SER A 6 6.89 -26.39 -1.90
C SER A 6 6.38 -25.73 -3.20
N ARG A 7 5.45 -24.77 -3.08
CA ARG A 7 4.91 -24.07 -4.26
C ARG A 7 5.86 -22.95 -4.67
N ALA A 8 6.29 -22.98 -5.93
CA ALA A 8 7.05 -21.90 -6.52
C ALA A 8 6.21 -20.63 -6.62
N ILE A 9 6.74 -19.51 -6.13
CA ILE A 9 6.12 -18.18 -6.20
C ILE A 9 6.62 -17.48 -7.48
N SER A 10 5.73 -16.80 -8.19
CA SER A 10 6.08 -16.02 -9.38
C SER A 10 6.94 -14.82 -8.99
N ARG A 11 7.99 -14.54 -9.78
CA ARG A 11 8.90 -13.42 -9.54
C ARG A 11 8.24 -12.04 -9.69
N LEU A 12 7.07 -12.00 -10.33
CA LEU A 12 6.18 -10.85 -10.35
C LEU A 12 4.86 -11.19 -9.67
N GLY A 13 4.40 -10.30 -8.79
CA GLY A 13 3.14 -10.43 -8.07
C GLY A 13 2.23 -9.21 -8.25
N ILE A 14 0.95 -9.40 -7.96
CA ILE A 14 -0.06 -8.35 -8.05
C ILE A 14 -0.09 -7.57 -6.74
N GLY A 15 0.28 -6.29 -6.77
CA GLY A 15 0.04 -5.36 -5.68
C GLY A 15 -1.36 -4.76 -5.77
N SER A 16 -2.26 -5.19 -4.88
CA SER A 16 -3.70 -4.86 -4.95
C SER A 16 -4.12 -3.58 -4.21
N TYR A 17 -3.17 -2.72 -3.81
CA TYR A 17 -3.43 -1.47 -3.06
C TYR A 17 -4.50 -0.58 -3.70
N ARG A 18 -4.54 -0.53 -5.03
CA ARG A 18 -5.49 0.29 -5.80
C ARG A 18 -6.61 -0.52 -6.44
N LEU A 19 -6.72 -1.80 -6.10
CA LEU A 19 -7.82 -2.64 -6.51
C LEU A 19 -8.88 -2.66 -5.41
N ALA A 20 -10.14 -2.64 -5.81
CA ALA A 20 -11.28 -2.55 -4.91
C ALA A 20 -12.50 -3.20 -5.56
N LEU A 21 -13.31 -3.86 -4.73
CA LEU A 21 -14.61 -4.39 -5.12
C LEU A 21 -15.49 -3.25 -5.67
N GLY A 22 -16.35 -3.56 -6.65
CA GLY A 22 -17.29 -2.62 -7.25
C GLY A 22 -16.73 -1.83 -8.44
N VAL A 23 -15.46 -2.03 -8.80
CA VAL A 23 -14.88 -1.47 -10.03
C VAL A 23 -14.71 -2.60 -11.05
N PRO A 24 -15.52 -2.64 -12.14
CA PRO A 24 -15.49 -3.75 -13.10
C PRO A 24 -14.10 -4.00 -13.72
N GLU A 25 -13.31 -2.95 -13.94
CA GLU A 25 -11.95 -3.08 -14.47
C GLU A 25 -11.02 -3.82 -13.52
N HIS A 26 -11.12 -3.59 -12.20
CA HIS A 26 -10.29 -4.28 -11.20
C HIS A 26 -10.55 -5.78 -11.19
N GLU A 27 -11.81 -6.19 -11.37
CA GLU A 27 -12.19 -7.59 -11.49
C GLU A 27 -11.61 -8.23 -12.77
N ARG A 28 -11.68 -7.53 -13.91
CA ARG A 28 -11.06 -8.00 -15.17
C ARG A 28 -9.55 -8.17 -15.03
N ILE A 29 -8.87 -7.23 -14.37
CA ILE A 29 -7.42 -7.30 -14.14
C ILE A 29 -7.05 -8.56 -13.35
N LEU A 30 -7.76 -8.87 -12.26
CA LEU A 30 -7.48 -10.07 -11.47
C LEU A 30 -7.75 -11.36 -12.26
N TYR A 31 -8.87 -11.46 -12.98
CA TYR A 31 -9.11 -12.62 -13.85
C TYR A 31 -8.02 -12.77 -14.92
N ARG A 32 -7.61 -11.66 -15.54
CA ARG A 32 -6.55 -11.65 -16.56
C ARG A 32 -5.24 -12.11 -15.95
N ALA A 33 -4.82 -11.56 -14.80
CA ALA A 33 -3.55 -11.91 -14.18
C ALA A 33 -3.49 -13.37 -13.69
N LEU A 34 -4.59 -13.87 -13.14
CA LEU A 34 -4.73 -15.26 -12.67
C LEU A 34 -5.05 -16.27 -13.77
N GLU A 35 -5.16 -15.83 -15.03
CA GLU A 35 -5.31 -16.73 -16.16
C GLU A 35 -4.09 -17.65 -16.28
N ARG A 36 -4.34 -18.95 -16.34
CA ARG A 36 -3.33 -19.98 -16.50
C ARG A 36 -2.68 -19.88 -17.87
N GLN A 37 -1.35 -19.86 -17.86
CA GLN A 37 -0.51 -19.81 -19.03
C GLN A 37 -0.06 -21.21 -19.46
N LYS A 38 0.24 -21.37 -20.76
CA LYS A 38 0.76 -22.63 -21.32
C LYS A 38 2.11 -23.00 -20.70
N ASP A 39 2.99 -22.01 -20.53
CA ASP A 39 4.22 -22.17 -19.77
C ASP A 39 3.95 -21.78 -18.30
N PRO A 40 4.02 -22.71 -17.33
CA PRO A 40 3.72 -22.42 -15.94
C PRO A 40 4.60 -21.32 -15.32
N ARG A 41 5.79 -21.07 -15.87
CA ARG A 41 6.71 -20.00 -15.40
C ARG A 41 6.18 -18.60 -15.69
N LEU A 42 5.22 -18.46 -16.62
CA LEU A 42 4.54 -17.21 -16.95
C LEU A 42 3.27 -16.96 -16.10
N ASN A 43 2.90 -17.90 -15.24
CA ASN A 43 1.80 -17.70 -14.31
C ASN A 43 2.16 -16.63 -13.29
N ILE A 44 1.26 -15.66 -13.09
CA ILE A 44 1.32 -14.73 -11.96
C ILE A 44 0.48 -15.37 -10.85
N ASN A 45 1.14 -15.87 -9.80
CA ASN A 45 0.47 -16.59 -8.73
C ASN A 45 0.65 -15.94 -7.35
N LEU A 46 1.31 -14.79 -7.26
CA LEU A 46 1.44 -14.01 -6.03
C LEU A 46 0.45 -12.84 -6.02
N ILE A 47 -0.37 -12.75 -4.97
CA ILE A 47 -1.25 -11.62 -4.70
C ILE A 47 -0.85 -10.99 -3.36
N ASP A 48 -0.49 -9.70 -3.38
CA ASP A 48 -0.26 -8.88 -2.21
C ASP A 48 -1.46 -7.96 -1.96
N THR A 49 -2.05 -8.05 -0.77
CA THR A 49 -3.17 -7.22 -0.31
C THR A 49 -2.98 -6.80 1.15
N SER A 50 -3.95 -6.13 1.75
CA SER A 50 -3.97 -5.79 3.18
C SER A 50 -5.38 -5.46 3.65
N SER A 51 -5.64 -5.67 4.94
CA SER A 51 -6.90 -5.31 5.62
C SER A 51 -7.33 -3.85 5.40
N ASN A 52 -6.40 -2.89 5.33
CA ASN A 52 -6.74 -1.47 5.17
C ASN A 52 -6.88 -1.02 3.70
N TYR A 53 -6.52 -1.85 2.72
CA TYR A 53 -6.58 -1.47 1.30
C TYR A 53 -8.02 -1.26 0.84
N SER A 54 -8.36 -0.01 0.51
CA SER A 54 -9.73 0.42 0.21
C SER A 54 -10.73 -0.01 1.29
N ASN A 55 -10.35 0.08 2.57
CA ASN A 55 -11.16 -0.36 3.71
C ASN A 55 -11.63 -1.83 3.60
N GLY A 56 -10.71 -2.73 3.26
CA GLY A 56 -10.98 -4.17 3.10
C GLY A 56 -11.60 -4.57 1.75
N ARG A 57 -11.99 -3.62 0.90
CA ARG A 57 -12.60 -3.91 -0.41
C ARG A 57 -11.65 -4.61 -1.39
N SER A 58 -10.34 -4.46 -1.20
CA SER A 58 -9.34 -5.18 -1.99
C SER A 58 -9.39 -6.69 -1.71
N GLU A 59 -9.42 -7.07 -0.42
CA GLU A 59 -9.58 -8.47 0.01
C GLU A 59 -10.92 -9.05 -0.45
N GLN A 60 -12.00 -8.29 -0.35
CA GLN A 60 -13.33 -8.72 -0.84
C GLN A 60 -13.35 -8.97 -2.35
N LEU A 61 -12.65 -8.14 -3.13
CA LEU A 61 -12.53 -8.35 -4.58
C LEU A 61 -11.79 -9.64 -4.89
N ILE A 62 -10.66 -9.90 -4.20
CA ILE A 62 -9.91 -11.14 -4.35
C ILE A 62 -10.77 -12.34 -3.96
N GLY A 63 -11.48 -12.27 -2.83
CA GLY A 63 -12.40 -13.31 -2.39
C GLY A 63 -13.52 -13.58 -3.40
N LYS A 64 -14.11 -12.54 -4.00
CA LYS A 64 -15.10 -12.66 -5.08
C LYS A 64 -14.53 -13.43 -6.27
N VAL A 65 -13.34 -13.06 -6.77
CA VAL A 65 -12.71 -13.70 -7.93
C VAL A 65 -12.36 -15.16 -7.65
N LEU A 66 -11.84 -15.46 -6.47
CA LEU A 66 -11.47 -16.84 -6.09
C LEU A 66 -12.69 -17.74 -5.88
N SER A 67 -13.82 -17.17 -5.45
CA SER A 67 -15.08 -17.91 -5.27
C SER A 67 -15.82 -18.16 -6.60
N ASN A 68 -15.46 -17.43 -7.65
CA ASN A 68 -16.08 -17.53 -8.98
C ASN A 68 -15.00 -17.79 -10.05
N PRO A 69 -14.24 -18.90 -9.95
CA PRO A 69 -13.16 -19.17 -10.89
C PRO A 69 -13.71 -19.34 -12.31
N ARG A 70 -12.97 -18.84 -13.29
CA ARG A 70 -13.23 -19.13 -14.71
C ARG A 70 -12.53 -20.44 -15.08
N HIS A 71 -12.98 -21.09 -16.16
CA HIS A 71 -12.41 -22.38 -16.58
C HIS A 71 -10.88 -22.38 -16.74
N ASN A 72 -10.27 -21.24 -17.09
CA ASN A 72 -8.82 -21.11 -17.30
C ASN A 72 -8.09 -20.28 -16.23
N THR A 73 -8.64 -20.09 -15.02
CA THR A 73 -7.91 -19.40 -13.94
C THR A 73 -7.20 -20.38 -13.01
N LEU A 74 -6.11 -19.92 -12.38
CA LEU A 74 -5.44 -20.63 -11.29
C LEU A 74 -6.44 -20.88 -10.14
N ARG A 75 -6.36 -22.06 -9.53
CA ARG A 75 -7.18 -22.40 -8.35
C ARG A 75 -6.59 -21.75 -7.09
N ARG A 76 -7.40 -21.66 -6.03
CA ARG A 76 -6.95 -21.13 -4.73
C ARG A 76 -5.69 -21.83 -4.23
N ASP A 77 -5.61 -23.17 -4.37
CA ASP A 77 -4.40 -23.87 -3.96
C ASP A 77 -3.22 -23.36 -4.76
N GLU A 78 -3.30 -23.12 -6.06
CA GLU A 78 -2.17 -22.67 -6.90
C GLU A 78 -1.69 -21.23 -6.70
N ILE A 79 -2.37 -20.43 -5.87
CA ILE A 79 -2.10 -19.01 -5.65
C ILE A 79 -1.53 -18.81 -4.25
N ALA A 80 -0.48 -17.99 -4.14
CA ALA A 80 0.04 -17.47 -2.88
C ALA A 80 -0.61 -16.11 -2.57
N ILE A 81 -1.34 -16.03 -1.45
CA ILE A 81 -1.93 -14.78 -0.96
C ILE A 81 -1.15 -14.26 0.22
N ALA A 82 -0.62 -13.05 0.09
CA ALA A 82 -0.05 -12.25 1.15
C ALA A 82 -1.05 -11.17 1.58
N THR A 83 -1.46 -11.18 2.85
CA THR A 83 -2.21 -10.06 3.45
C THR A 83 -1.46 -9.50 4.66
N LYS A 84 -1.94 -8.38 5.20
CA LYS A 84 -1.28 -7.66 6.28
C LYS A 84 -2.27 -7.07 7.28
N PHE A 85 -1.83 -6.98 8.52
CA PHE A 85 -2.53 -6.32 9.62
C PHE A 85 -1.63 -5.25 10.26
N GLY A 86 -2.22 -4.35 11.03
CA GLY A 86 -1.49 -3.34 11.80
C GLY A 86 -2.23 -2.02 11.88
N TYR A 87 -2.89 -1.62 10.80
CA TYR A 87 -3.58 -0.34 10.70
C TYR A 87 -4.95 -0.33 11.40
N ILE A 88 -5.14 0.66 12.26
CA ILE A 88 -6.44 1.05 12.81
C ILE A 88 -6.83 2.34 12.10
N GLN A 89 -7.59 2.19 11.01
CA GLN A 89 -8.06 3.27 10.14
C GLN A 89 -9.51 3.00 9.75
N ASN A 90 -10.25 4.03 9.35
CA ASN A 90 -11.60 3.90 8.81
C ASN A 90 -12.51 3.06 9.73
N GLU A 91 -13.01 1.92 9.24
CA GLU A 91 -13.88 1.02 10.01
C GLU A 91 -13.23 0.54 11.31
N ASN A 92 -11.92 0.29 11.33
CA ASN A 92 -11.24 -0.11 12.57
C ASN A 92 -11.21 1.03 13.60
N MET A 93 -11.25 2.30 13.19
CA MET A 93 -11.40 3.43 14.15
C MET A 93 -12.79 3.42 14.79
N ARG A 94 -13.83 3.13 13.99
CA ARG A 94 -15.20 2.96 14.51
C ARG A 94 -15.26 1.80 15.50
N LEU A 95 -14.74 0.62 15.13
CA LEU A 95 -14.70 -0.56 15.99
C LEU A 95 -13.91 -0.32 17.29
N LEU A 96 -12.81 0.44 17.21
CA LEU A 96 -12.05 0.84 18.40
C LEU A 96 -12.93 1.70 19.34
N SER A 97 -13.63 2.70 18.81
CA SER A 97 -14.52 3.57 19.59
C SER A 97 -15.71 2.83 20.21
N GLU A 98 -16.11 1.71 19.60
CA GLU A 98 -17.19 0.82 20.09
C GLU A 98 -16.69 -0.23 21.08
N GLY A 99 -15.41 -0.22 21.46
CA GLY A 99 -14.84 -1.13 22.45
C GLY A 99 -14.54 -2.54 21.92
N VAL A 100 -14.59 -2.77 20.60
CA VAL A 100 -14.32 -4.10 20.01
C VAL A 100 -12.90 -4.57 20.35
N PHE A 101 -11.96 -3.63 20.48
CA PHE A 101 -10.56 -3.91 20.81
C PHE A 101 -10.22 -3.73 22.30
N GLN A 102 -11.20 -3.79 23.21
CA GLN A 102 -10.98 -3.61 24.66
C GLN A 102 -9.98 -4.60 25.30
N ARG A 103 -9.67 -5.72 24.64
CA ARG A 103 -8.64 -6.69 25.06
C ARG A 103 -7.22 -6.30 24.62
N VAL A 104 -7.08 -5.30 23.78
CA VAL A 104 -5.78 -4.69 23.44
C VAL A 104 -5.48 -3.65 24.51
N PRO A 105 -4.36 -3.76 25.25
CA PRO A 105 -3.96 -2.73 26.20
C PRO A 105 -3.83 -1.35 25.51
N PRO A 106 -4.30 -0.25 26.13
CA PRO A 106 -4.22 1.08 25.51
C PRO A 106 -2.82 1.48 25.06
N GLU A 107 -1.78 1.11 25.82
CA GLU A 107 -0.37 1.37 25.50
C GLU A 107 0.14 0.61 24.25
N GLU A 108 -0.59 -0.43 23.83
CA GLU A 108 -0.31 -1.18 22.62
C GLU A 108 -0.99 -0.58 21.37
N ILE A 109 -1.79 0.48 21.55
CA ILE A 109 -2.37 1.29 20.48
C ILE A 109 -1.48 2.52 20.26
N VAL A 110 -0.86 2.58 19.07
CA VAL A 110 0.02 3.67 18.65
C VAL A 110 -0.81 4.68 17.88
N GLU A 111 -1.02 5.86 18.47
CA GLU A 111 -1.74 6.98 17.85
C GLU A 111 -0.84 7.75 16.87
N TYR A 112 -0.55 7.15 15.71
CA TYR A 112 0.38 7.73 14.73
C TYR A 112 -0.12 9.07 14.13
N SER A 113 -1.43 9.18 13.84
CA SER A 113 -2.10 10.43 13.46
C SER A 113 -3.59 10.39 13.79
N ARG A 114 -4.29 11.53 13.67
CA ARG A 114 -5.74 11.64 13.96
C ARG A 114 -6.62 10.64 13.20
N GLU A 115 -6.19 10.23 12.01
CA GLU A 115 -6.94 9.31 11.13
C GLU A 115 -6.26 7.95 11.00
N CYS A 116 -5.16 7.71 11.72
CA CYS A 116 -4.36 6.50 11.60
C CYS A 116 -3.75 6.11 12.92
N TYR A 117 -4.34 5.12 13.57
CA TYR A 117 -3.74 4.43 14.70
C TYR A 117 -3.11 3.12 14.22
N HIS A 118 -2.34 2.47 15.08
CA HIS A 118 -1.63 1.24 14.73
C HIS A 118 -1.48 0.30 15.93
N SER A 119 -1.62 -1.00 15.72
CA SER A 119 -1.30 -1.99 16.74
C SER A 119 -0.80 -3.28 16.13
N ILE A 120 0.22 -3.87 16.75
CA ILE A 120 0.72 -5.20 16.42
C ILE A 120 0.36 -6.23 17.49
N HIS A 121 -0.48 -5.86 18.45
CA HIS A 121 -0.82 -6.72 19.57
C HIS A 121 -1.51 -8.02 19.11
N PRO A 122 -1.20 -9.19 19.72
CA PRO A 122 -1.80 -10.48 19.37
C PRO A 122 -3.34 -10.48 19.26
N GLU A 123 -4.04 -9.81 20.18
CA GLU A 123 -5.51 -9.72 20.14
C GLU A 123 -6.01 -9.02 18.87
N PHE A 124 -5.39 -7.88 18.51
CA PHE A 124 -5.75 -7.16 17.29
C PHE A 124 -5.40 -7.97 16.05
N MET A 125 -4.22 -8.60 16.03
CA MET A 125 -3.78 -9.46 14.94
C MET A 125 -4.81 -10.58 14.65
N ARG A 126 -5.29 -11.28 15.69
CA ARG A 126 -6.27 -12.37 15.53
C ARG A 126 -7.60 -11.90 14.99
N ASP A 127 -8.12 -10.77 15.48
CA ASP A 127 -9.35 -10.17 14.95
C ASP A 127 -9.18 -9.83 13.47
N GLN A 128 -8.10 -9.13 13.12
CA GLN A 128 -7.83 -8.72 11.75
C GLN A 128 -7.63 -9.91 10.81
N LEU A 129 -6.91 -10.95 11.24
CA LEU A 129 -6.76 -12.19 10.47
C LEU A 129 -8.12 -12.86 10.22
N THR A 130 -9.01 -12.90 11.23
CA THR A 130 -10.35 -13.47 11.08
C THR A 130 -11.14 -12.75 10.02
N ARG A 131 -11.21 -11.42 10.10
CA ARG A 131 -11.92 -10.59 9.13
C ARG A 131 -11.30 -10.65 7.73
N SER A 132 -9.97 -10.74 7.65
CA SER A 132 -9.27 -10.91 6.37
C SER A 132 -9.63 -12.25 5.71
N LEU A 133 -9.65 -13.35 6.45
CA LEU A 133 -10.06 -14.67 5.93
C LEU A 133 -11.51 -14.67 5.46
N GLU A 134 -12.41 -14.00 6.18
CA GLU A 134 -13.81 -13.80 5.79
C GLU A 134 -13.92 -13.02 4.48
N ARG A 135 -13.26 -11.85 4.37
CA ARG A 135 -13.28 -11.02 3.15
C ARG A 135 -12.66 -11.75 1.95
N LEU A 136 -11.56 -12.46 2.15
CA LEU A 136 -10.90 -13.27 1.12
C LEU A 136 -11.66 -14.57 0.80
N ASN A 137 -12.70 -14.91 1.56
CA ASN A 137 -13.44 -16.16 1.48
C ASN A 137 -12.54 -17.41 1.38
N THR A 138 -11.55 -17.52 2.27
CA THR A 138 -10.58 -18.62 2.31
C THR A 138 -10.30 -19.03 3.75
N LYS A 139 -9.97 -20.31 3.96
CA LYS A 139 -9.63 -20.85 5.29
C LYS A 139 -8.22 -20.46 5.75
N TYR A 140 -7.36 -20.07 4.83
CA TYR A 140 -5.98 -19.70 5.12
C TYR A 140 -5.44 -18.65 4.15
N VAL A 141 -4.42 -17.92 4.60
CA VAL A 141 -3.50 -17.15 3.76
C VAL A 141 -2.13 -17.78 3.75
N ASP A 142 -1.37 -17.56 2.69
CA ASP A 142 -0.03 -18.13 2.56
C ASP A 142 0.95 -17.34 3.41
N ILE A 143 0.84 -16.01 3.40
CA ILE A 143 1.73 -15.11 4.13
C ILE A 143 0.90 -14.06 4.88
N LEU A 144 1.16 -13.91 6.18
CA LEU A 144 0.65 -12.78 6.97
C LEU A 144 1.80 -11.81 7.31
N PHE A 145 1.71 -10.58 6.85
CA PHE A 145 2.68 -9.54 7.16
C PHE A 145 2.23 -8.69 8.35
N VAL A 146 3.18 -8.40 9.25
CA VAL A 146 3.09 -7.25 10.15
C VAL A 146 3.33 -5.99 9.32
N HIS A 147 2.36 -5.08 9.25
CA HIS A 147 2.41 -3.93 8.36
C HIS A 147 2.92 -2.70 9.09
N ASN A 148 4.09 -2.19 8.69
CA ASN A 148 4.75 -0.98 9.18
C ASN A 148 4.86 -0.86 10.72
N PRO A 149 5.45 -1.85 11.42
CA PRO A 149 5.67 -1.79 12.87
C PRO A 149 6.51 -0.57 13.31
N GLU A 150 7.29 0.04 12.41
CA GLU A 150 8.05 1.26 12.66
C GLU A 150 7.19 2.48 13.02
N TYR A 151 5.86 2.45 12.84
CA TYR A 151 4.99 3.53 13.31
C TYR A 151 5.10 3.76 14.82
N PHE A 152 5.43 2.72 15.59
CA PHE A 152 5.81 2.86 16.98
C PHE A 152 7.04 3.78 17.14
N LEU A 153 8.11 3.55 16.39
CA LEU A 153 9.32 4.38 16.41
C LEU A 153 9.01 5.81 15.97
N MET A 154 8.27 5.98 14.87
CA MET A 154 7.93 7.29 14.35
C MET A 154 7.06 8.12 15.31
N THR A 155 6.30 7.47 16.19
CA THR A 155 5.46 8.14 17.19
C THR A 155 6.25 8.55 18.43
N HIS A 156 7.26 7.75 18.82
CA HIS A 156 8.01 7.97 20.05
C HIS A 156 9.38 8.66 19.87
N ILE A 157 9.90 8.66 18.64
CA ILE A 157 11.16 9.31 18.27
C ILE A 157 10.83 10.50 17.37
N LYS A 158 10.82 11.69 17.93
CA LYS A 158 10.54 12.95 17.24
C LYS A 158 11.78 13.83 17.11
N ASN A 159 12.74 13.70 18.03
CA ASN A 159 13.92 14.55 18.13
C ASN A 159 15.20 13.70 18.14
N SER A 160 16.34 14.32 17.81
CA SER A 160 17.66 13.67 17.81
C SER A 160 18.14 13.24 19.21
N GLU A 161 17.57 13.81 20.27
CA GLU A 161 17.91 13.51 21.67
C GLU A 161 17.13 12.29 22.22
N ASP A 162 16.10 11.83 21.52
CA ASP A 162 15.29 10.71 21.97
C ASP A 162 16.14 9.42 22.04
N ASN A 163 15.84 8.58 23.03
CA ASN A 163 16.57 7.32 23.23
C ASN A 163 16.13 6.27 22.19
N VAL A 164 16.69 6.38 20.97
CA VAL A 164 16.41 5.49 19.83
C VAL A 164 16.52 4.02 20.20
N LYS A 165 17.61 3.63 20.90
CA LYS A 165 17.87 2.23 21.29
C LYS A 165 16.79 1.69 22.23
N LYS A 166 16.30 2.50 23.18
CA LYS A 166 15.20 2.10 24.08
C LYS A 166 13.93 1.78 23.31
N TYR A 167 13.54 2.63 22.37
CA TYR A 167 12.31 2.42 21.59
C TYR A 167 12.46 1.28 20.57
N GLN A 168 13.62 1.12 19.93
CA GLN A 168 13.93 -0.06 19.12
C GLN A 168 13.80 -1.35 19.95
N THR A 169 14.40 -1.38 21.14
CA THR A 169 14.29 -2.53 22.06
C THR A 169 12.83 -2.82 22.42
N THR A 170 12.05 -1.77 22.70
CA THR A 170 10.62 -1.91 23.03
C THR A 170 9.84 -2.50 21.86
N LEU A 171 10.08 -2.03 20.64
CA LEU A 171 9.45 -2.58 19.44
C LEU A 171 9.81 -4.05 19.21
N LEU A 172 11.08 -4.41 19.39
CA LEU A 172 11.53 -5.80 19.28
C LEU A 172 10.85 -6.69 20.33
N ASN A 173 10.68 -6.22 21.57
CA ASN A 173 9.95 -6.98 22.59
C ASN A 173 8.48 -7.23 22.19
N ARG A 174 7.80 -6.21 21.63
CA ARG A 174 6.43 -6.35 21.11
C ARG A 174 6.36 -7.37 19.96
N LEU A 175 7.33 -7.33 19.05
CA LEU A 175 7.44 -8.32 17.96
C LEU A 175 7.70 -9.74 18.48
N GLN A 176 8.49 -9.90 19.54
CA GLN A 176 8.74 -11.21 20.14
C GLN A 176 7.45 -11.87 20.65
N ILE A 177 6.62 -11.10 21.36
CA ILE A 177 5.32 -11.58 21.87
C ILE A 177 4.41 -11.95 20.69
N LEU A 178 4.36 -11.10 19.67
CA LEU A 178 3.57 -11.35 18.47
C LEU A 178 4.03 -12.60 17.72
N PHE A 179 5.34 -12.85 17.60
CA PHE A 179 5.86 -14.03 16.90
C PHE A 179 5.36 -15.33 17.54
N GLU A 180 5.25 -15.40 18.86
CA GLU A 180 4.66 -16.58 19.53
C GLU A 180 3.20 -16.81 19.08
N GLU A 181 2.38 -15.76 18.95
CA GLU A 181 1.01 -15.93 18.47
C GLU A 181 0.95 -16.28 16.97
N LEU A 182 1.84 -15.73 16.15
CA LEU A 182 1.92 -16.08 14.73
C LEU A 182 2.29 -17.55 14.51
N GLU A 183 3.20 -18.10 15.32
CA GLU A 183 3.50 -19.53 15.32
C GLU A 183 2.27 -20.38 15.69
N ARG A 184 1.46 -19.94 16.67
CA ARG A 184 0.18 -20.61 16.97
C ARG A 184 -0.80 -20.54 15.81
N GLU A 185 -0.87 -19.43 15.08
CA GLU A 185 -1.73 -19.32 13.88
C GLU A 185 -1.25 -20.22 12.72
N ILE A 186 0.04 -20.52 12.64
CA ILE A 186 0.58 -21.57 11.74
C ILE A 186 0.09 -22.95 12.19
N GLU A 187 0.17 -23.27 13.49
CA GLU A 187 -0.32 -24.55 14.01
C GLU A 187 -1.83 -24.73 13.81
N ARG A 188 -2.60 -23.64 13.95
CA ARG A 188 -4.04 -23.58 13.63
C ARG A 188 -4.32 -23.68 12.12
N GLY A 189 -3.28 -23.62 11.28
CA GLY A 189 -3.39 -23.75 9.84
C GLY A 189 -4.04 -22.55 9.14
N ARG A 190 -4.18 -21.42 9.83
CA ARG A 190 -4.80 -20.18 9.31
C ARG A 190 -3.82 -19.34 8.49
N ILE A 191 -2.53 -19.46 8.77
CA ILE A 191 -1.43 -18.91 7.97
C ILE A 191 -0.41 -20.01 7.65
N ARG A 192 0.34 -19.89 6.55
CA ARG A 192 1.43 -20.86 6.22
C ARG A 192 2.81 -20.37 6.65
N SER A 193 3.00 -19.05 6.66
CA SER A 193 4.16 -18.33 7.13
C SER A 193 3.75 -16.91 7.55
N TYR A 194 4.68 -16.18 8.15
CA TYR A 194 4.55 -14.77 8.41
C TYR A 194 5.80 -13.98 8.00
N GLY A 195 5.66 -12.66 7.99
CA GLY A 195 6.73 -11.75 7.62
C GLY A 195 6.54 -10.35 8.20
N ILE A 196 7.47 -9.46 7.89
CA ILE A 196 7.36 -8.03 8.19
C ILE A 196 7.37 -7.24 6.88
N SER A 197 6.35 -6.41 6.67
CA SER A 197 6.31 -5.41 5.61
C SER A 197 6.63 -4.06 6.24
N SER A 198 7.78 -3.48 5.90
CA SER A 198 8.29 -2.28 6.56
C SER A 198 8.99 -1.35 5.56
N ASN A 199 8.63 -0.07 5.59
CA ASN A 199 9.35 0.98 4.86
C ASN A 199 10.73 1.22 5.46
N SER A 200 10.86 0.96 6.76
CA SER A 200 12.12 1.13 7.48
C SER A 200 13.25 0.26 6.94
N PHE A 201 12.95 -0.87 6.29
CA PHE A 201 13.97 -1.75 5.70
C PHE A 201 14.71 -1.14 4.51
N SER A 202 14.21 -0.03 3.96
CA SER A 202 14.87 0.75 2.92
C SER A 202 15.72 1.90 3.48
N LEU A 203 15.71 2.11 4.79
CA LEU A 203 16.48 3.16 5.46
C LEU A 203 17.87 2.65 5.84
N LYS A 204 18.81 3.58 5.98
CA LYS A 204 20.13 3.30 6.54
C LYS A 204 20.00 2.79 7.99
N PRO A 205 20.84 1.83 8.44
CA PRO A 205 20.81 1.35 9.82
C PRO A 205 21.02 2.44 10.89
N SER A 206 21.63 3.57 10.52
CA SER A 206 21.82 4.73 11.40
C SER A 206 20.58 5.63 11.52
N HIS A 207 19.55 5.41 10.71
CA HIS A 207 18.35 6.23 10.73
C HIS A 207 17.55 5.98 12.03
N ALA A 208 17.03 7.03 12.65
CA ALA A 208 16.37 6.93 13.96
C ALA A 208 15.11 6.06 13.95
N HIS A 209 14.39 6.03 12.82
CA HIS A 209 13.22 5.16 12.60
C HIS A 209 13.56 3.80 12.00
N PHE A 210 14.83 3.40 11.98
CA PHE A 210 15.24 2.10 11.51
C PHE A 210 14.76 0.99 12.46
N LEU A 211 14.06 -0.03 11.94
CA LEU A 211 13.71 -1.27 12.61
C LEU A 211 14.90 -2.23 12.51
N PRO A 212 15.60 -2.53 13.62
CA PRO A 212 16.70 -3.48 13.59
C PRO A 212 16.18 -4.86 13.22
N TYR A 213 16.71 -5.44 12.16
CA TYR A 213 16.27 -6.76 11.68
C TYR A 213 17.16 -7.91 12.14
N GLN A 214 18.36 -7.64 12.65
CA GLN A 214 19.42 -8.62 12.86
C GLN A 214 19.01 -9.77 13.80
N ASP A 215 18.18 -9.50 14.81
CA ASP A 215 17.74 -10.49 15.79
C ASP A 215 16.40 -11.16 15.45
N LEU A 216 15.70 -10.75 14.38
CA LEU A 216 14.34 -11.22 14.09
C LEU A 216 14.25 -12.74 13.91
N VAL A 217 15.22 -13.33 13.22
CA VAL A 217 15.28 -14.80 12.97
C VAL A 217 15.50 -15.55 14.27
N LYS A 218 16.40 -15.05 15.13
CA LYS A 218 16.63 -15.61 16.47
C LYS A 218 15.39 -15.51 17.35
N MET A 219 14.65 -14.41 17.27
CA MET A 219 13.38 -14.22 18.00
C MET A 219 12.32 -15.20 17.49
N ALA A 220 12.20 -15.37 16.18
CA ALA A 220 11.25 -16.31 15.58
C ALA A 220 11.56 -17.77 15.96
N ALA A 221 12.84 -18.17 15.93
CA ALA A 221 13.27 -19.50 16.39
C ALA A 221 12.86 -19.77 17.85
N LYS A 222 13.10 -18.81 18.75
CA LYS A 222 12.69 -18.92 20.15
C LYS A 222 11.17 -19.00 20.31
N ALA A 223 10.43 -18.22 19.53
CA ALA A 223 8.96 -18.24 19.56
C ALA A 223 8.43 -19.63 19.15
N PHE A 224 8.97 -20.19 18.07
CA PHE A 224 8.64 -21.53 17.59
C PHE A 224 8.89 -22.60 18.66
N ASP A 225 10.07 -22.60 19.28
CA ASP A 225 10.42 -23.57 20.33
C ASP A 225 9.45 -23.48 21.53
N ARG A 226 9.13 -22.26 21.96
CA ARG A 226 8.18 -22.02 23.07
C ARG A 226 6.80 -22.57 22.79
N VAL A 227 6.25 -22.30 21.60
CA VAL A 227 4.92 -22.79 21.21
C VAL A 227 4.87 -24.32 21.20
N ARG A 228 5.92 -24.98 20.67
CA ARG A 228 5.98 -26.45 20.65
C ARG A 228 6.11 -27.07 22.04
N ILE A 229 6.92 -26.47 22.92
CA ILE A 229 7.06 -26.93 24.30
C ILE A 229 5.71 -26.81 25.03
N GLN A 230 5.04 -25.65 24.93
CA GLN A 230 3.74 -25.42 25.54
C GLN A 230 2.69 -26.43 25.06
N LYS A 231 2.62 -26.68 23.75
CA LYS A 231 1.71 -27.68 23.18
C LYS A 231 1.96 -29.09 23.71
N THR A 232 3.23 -29.47 23.86
CA THR A 232 3.59 -30.78 24.40
C THR A 232 3.15 -30.90 25.86
N GLN A 233 3.30 -29.83 26.65
CA GLN A 233 2.84 -29.76 28.03
C GLN A 233 1.30 -29.81 28.13
N GLU A 234 0.59 -29.04 27.30
CA GLU A 234 -0.87 -29.04 27.23
C GLU A 234 -1.42 -30.43 26.86
N HIS A 235 -0.79 -31.11 25.89
CA HIS A 235 -1.16 -32.47 25.51
C HIS A 235 -0.92 -33.47 26.64
N ALA A 236 0.21 -33.38 27.35
CA ALA A 236 0.50 -34.24 28.49
C ALA A 236 -0.53 -34.04 29.62
N LEU A 237 -0.86 -32.79 29.95
CA LEU A 237 -1.90 -32.46 30.94
C LEU A 237 -3.29 -32.98 30.54
N PHE A 238 -3.64 -32.88 29.25
CA PHE A 238 -4.90 -33.42 28.74
C PHE A 238 -4.97 -34.96 28.89
N LEU A 239 -3.88 -35.67 28.60
CA LEU A 239 -3.80 -37.13 28.79
C LEU A 239 -3.90 -37.52 30.27
N GLU A 240 -3.26 -36.77 31.16
CA GLU A 240 -3.33 -36.97 32.61
C GLU A 240 -4.76 -36.78 33.13
N GLN A 241 -5.45 -35.71 32.69
CA GLN A 241 -6.84 -35.45 33.05
C GLN A 241 -7.80 -36.53 32.54
N GLN A 242 -7.56 -37.09 31.33
CA GLN A 242 -8.35 -38.21 30.84
C GLN A 242 -8.16 -39.49 31.67
N GLN A 243 -6.93 -39.78 32.12
CA GLN A 243 -6.66 -40.94 32.97
C GLN A 243 -7.33 -40.80 34.34
N GLN A 244 -7.42 -39.59 34.88
CA GLN A 244 -8.11 -39.32 36.15
C GLN A 244 -9.65 -39.34 36.05
N GLN A 245 -10.22 -39.22 34.84
CA GLN A 245 -11.68 -39.24 34.60
C GLN A 245 -12.24 -40.61 34.18
N GLN A 246 -11.41 -41.65 34.05
CA GLN A 246 -11.92 -43.02 33.88
C GLN A 246 -12.50 -43.52 35.21
N PRO A 247 -13.77 -43.99 35.26
CA PRO A 247 -14.33 -44.52 36.49
C PRO A 247 -13.60 -45.81 36.86
N ALA A 248 -13.31 -45.98 38.15
CA ALA A 248 -12.85 -47.23 38.72
C ALA A 248 -13.94 -48.31 38.60
N GLY A 249 -14.10 -48.87 37.40
CA GLY A 249 -14.88 -50.07 37.15
C GLY A 249 -14.09 -51.27 37.64
N GLY A 250 -14.40 -51.73 38.85
CA GLY A 250 -13.90 -52.98 39.40
C GLY A 250 -14.22 -54.17 38.50
N GLY A 251 -13.23 -55.03 38.29
CA GLY A 251 -13.38 -56.26 37.54
C GLY A 251 -12.09 -57.08 37.60
N ASN A 252 -11.94 -57.85 38.68
CA ASN A 252 -11.01 -58.96 38.79
C ASN A 252 -10.99 -59.80 37.50
N VAL A 253 -9.82 -59.92 36.85
CA VAL A 253 -9.45 -61.16 36.17
C VAL A 253 -7.96 -61.42 36.41
N SER A 254 -7.75 -62.50 37.15
CA SER A 254 -6.49 -63.18 37.40
C SER A 254 -5.84 -63.74 36.13
N GLY A 255 -4.52 -63.60 36.04
CA GLY A 255 -3.62 -64.62 35.48
C GLY A 255 -3.36 -64.56 33.97
N ILE A 256 -2.11 -64.25 33.59
CA ILE A 256 -1.07 -65.25 33.28
C ILE A 256 0.16 -64.52 32.70
N SER A 257 1.31 -64.92 33.23
CA SER A 257 2.67 -64.55 32.84
C SER A 257 3.01 -64.84 31.38
N GLY A 258 3.79 -63.97 30.74
CA GLY A 258 4.36 -64.22 29.42
C GLY A 258 5.43 -63.20 29.03
N SER A 259 6.65 -63.43 29.53
CA SER A 259 7.91 -62.80 29.13
C SER A 259 8.12 -62.62 27.62
N LYS A 260 8.69 -61.48 27.20
CA LYS A 260 9.96 -61.43 26.44
C LYS A 260 10.42 -59.98 26.21
N ALA A 261 11.57 -59.68 26.83
CA ALA A 261 12.39 -58.53 26.52
C ALA A 261 13.07 -58.70 25.15
N PHE A 262 13.17 -57.62 24.38
CA PHE A 262 14.05 -57.50 23.23
C PHE A 262 15.15 -56.46 23.56
N PRO A 263 16.43 -56.76 23.27
CA PRO A 263 17.54 -55.86 23.58
C PRO A 263 17.68 -54.73 22.55
N PRO A 264 18.32 -53.60 22.93
CA PRO A 264 18.55 -52.47 22.04
C PRO A 264 19.71 -52.74 21.07
N SER A 265 19.50 -52.40 19.80
CA SER A 265 20.52 -52.39 18.76
C SER A 265 21.45 -51.19 18.91
N THR A 266 22.73 -51.47 19.13
CA THR A 266 23.84 -50.54 18.99
C THR A 266 24.12 -50.25 17.51
N SER A 267 24.18 -48.97 17.11
CA SER A 267 24.90 -48.57 15.90
C SER A 267 25.73 -47.32 16.14
N SER A 268 27.03 -47.54 16.01
CA SER A 268 28.20 -46.68 16.01
C SER A 268 28.04 -45.24 15.53
N THR A 269 28.58 -44.35 16.36
CA THR A 269 29.20 -43.07 16.02
C THR A 269 30.27 -43.19 14.93
N SER A 270 30.21 -42.36 13.88
CA SER A 270 31.38 -41.95 13.12
C SER A 270 31.54 -40.44 13.21
N LYS A 271 32.55 -40.02 13.98
CA LYS A 271 33.12 -38.67 13.98
C LYS A 271 33.87 -38.46 12.66
N THR A 272 33.61 -37.36 11.97
CA THR A 272 34.58 -36.77 11.04
C THR A 272 34.73 -35.29 11.35
N THR A 273 35.95 -34.94 11.72
CA THR A 273 36.47 -33.60 11.99
C THR A 273 36.57 -32.77 10.71
N PRO A 274 36.41 -31.44 10.77
CA PRO A 274 36.62 -30.55 9.64
C PRO A 274 38.08 -30.10 9.54
N THR A 275 38.62 -30.07 8.32
CA THR A 275 39.91 -29.43 8.01
C THR A 275 39.68 -28.28 7.03
N THR A 276 39.85 -27.06 7.53
CA THR A 276 40.18 -25.84 6.78
C THR A 276 41.54 -25.96 6.09
N PRO A 277 41.78 -25.15 5.05
CA PRO A 277 42.82 -24.13 5.21
C PRO A 277 42.44 -22.72 4.70
N LEU A 278 43.09 -21.76 5.35
CA LEU A 278 43.16 -20.32 5.18
C LEU A 278 43.96 -19.92 3.90
N SER A 279 43.48 -18.95 3.11
CA SER A 279 44.05 -17.57 2.91
C SER A 279 44.59 -17.34 1.48
N PRO A 280 44.84 -16.10 0.97
CA PRO A 280 44.49 -14.76 1.47
C PRO A 280 43.94 -13.75 0.41
N SER A 281 43.39 -12.65 0.95
CA SER A 281 43.38 -11.24 0.46
C SER A 281 43.45 -10.90 -1.03
N HIS A 282 42.40 -10.21 -1.52
CA HIS A 282 42.55 -9.16 -2.53
C HIS A 282 41.68 -7.93 -2.23
N LYS A 283 42.35 -6.78 -2.22
CA LYS A 283 41.76 -5.43 -2.23
C LYS A 283 40.98 -5.25 -3.52
N HIS A 284 39.75 -4.75 -3.45
CA HIS A 284 39.05 -4.23 -4.61
C HIS A 284 38.73 -2.74 -4.43
N THR A 285 39.44 -1.97 -5.24
CA THR A 285 39.15 -0.60 -5.66
C THR A 285 37.81 -0.55 -6.38
N ALA A 286 37.02 0.48 -6.09
CA ALA A 286 35.78 0.78 -6.79
C ALA A 286 36.09 1.09 -8.27
N SER A 287 35.48 0.32 -9.17
CA SER A 287 35.47 0.54 -10.61
C SER A 287 34.02 0.75 -11.04
N SER A 288 33.80 1.77 -11.87
CA SER A 288 32.54 2.07 -12.54
C SER A 288 32.24 0.99 -13.58
N ASP A 289 31.44 -0.01 -13.22
CA ASP A 289 30.88 -0.93 -14.20
C ASP A 289 29.57 -0.33 -14.74
N ALA A 290 29.63 0.12 -16.01
CA ALA A 290 28.43 0.26 -16.81
C ALA A 290 27.65 -1.05 -16.76
N HIS A 291 26.34 -0.99 -16.51
CA HIS A 291 25.46 -2.15 -16.34
C HIS A 291 25.56 -3.10 -17.55
N LYS A 292 26.43 -4.11 -17.48
CA LYS A 292 26.42 -5.26 -18.38
C LYS A 292 25.38 -6.25 -17.87
N ARG A 293 24.44 -6.61 -18.74
CA ARG A 293 23.38 -7.61 -18.52
C ARG A 293 23.93 -8.82 -17.74
N ALA A 294 23.42 -9.03 -16.53
CA ALA A 294 23.86 -10.14 -15.69
C ALA A 294 23.46 -11.50 -16.30
N SER A 295 24.13 -12.57 -15.86
CA SER A 295 23.88 -13.96 -16.30
C SER A 295 22.41 -14.38 -16.19
N PRO A 296 21.93 -15.34 -17.00
CA PRO A 296 20.49 -15.64 -17.12
C PRO A 296 19.84 -15.98 -15.77
N PRO A 297 18.63 -15.49 -15.52
CA PRO A 297 18.04 -15.48 -14.19
C PRO A 297 17.57 -16.86 -13.72
N ILE A 298 17.61 -17.04 -12.41
CA ILE A 298 17.34 -18.29 -11.70
C ILE A 298 15.84 -18.64 -11.79
N SER A 299 15.55 -19.93 -12.01
CA SER A 299 14.19 -20.50 -12.03
C SER A 299 13.40 -20.19 -10.74
N PRO A 300 12.05 -20.21 -10.78
CA PRO A 300 11.21 -19.98 -9.60
C PRO A 300 11.67 -20.84 -8.40
N LYS A 301 12.11 -20.18 -7.32
CA LYS A 301 12.67 -20.86 -6.15
C LYS A 301 11.56 -21.54 -5.35
N LEU A 302 11.80 -22.78 -4.93
CA LEU A 302 11.02 -23.42 -3.87
C LEU A 302 11.18 -22.61 -2.58
N VAL A 303 10.09 -22.42 -1.84
CA VAL A 303 10.16 -21.85 -0.49
C VAL A 303 10.74 -22.92 0.44
N ASP A 304 12.03 -22.80 0.76
CA ASP A 304 12.67 -23.65 1.76
C ASP A 304 12.20 -23.20 3.15
N ARG A 305 11.67 -24.11 3.95
CA ARG A 305 11.14 -23.73 5.26
C ARG A 305 12.30 -23.55 6.24
N THR A 306 12.40 -22.33 6.78
CA THR A 306 13.05 -22.11 8.08
C THR A 306 12.38 -23.00 9.13
N THR A 307 13.10 -23.33 10.20
CA THR A 307 12.53 -24.14 11.30
C THR A 307 11.32 -23.46 11.95
N HIS A 308 11.25 -22.12 11.89
CA HIS A 308 10.15 -21.27 12.33
C HIS A 308 9.33 -20.72 11.15
N GLY A 309 8.24 -20.02 11.45
CA GLY A 309 7.29 -19.43 10.50
C GLY A 309 7.71 -18.11 9.86
N LEU A 310 8.66 -17.37 10.44
CA LEU A 310 9.19 -16.13 9.82
C LEU A 310 9.94 -16.48 8.53
N GLY A 311 9.33 -16.18 7.38
CA GLY A 311 9.90 -16.53 6.08
C GLY A 311 10.09 -15.35 5.13
N PHE A 312 9.52 -14.18 5.44
CA PHE A 312 9.37 -13.11 4.45
C PHE A 312 9.69 -11.72 5.03
N LEU A 313 10.46 -10.94 4.27
CA LEU A 313 10.50 -9.48 4.41
C LEU A 313 9.87 -8.84 3.18
N GLN A 314 9.10 -7.79 3.39
CA GLN A 314 8.63 -6.93 2.32
C GLN A 314 9.11 -5.50 2.59
N MET A 315 9.66 -4.85 1.57
CA MET A 315 10.20 -3.50 1.69
C MET A 315 10.11 -2.73 0.38
N PRO A 316 10.07 -1.39 0.44
CA PRO A 316 10.25 -0.58 -0.75
C PRO A 316 11.61 -0.79 -1.38
N GLY A 317 11.66 -0.77 -2.70
CA GLY A 317 12.90 -0.86 -3.45
C GLY A 317 12.67 -0.54 -4.91
N ASN A 318 13.61 0.16 -5.53
CA ASN A 318 13.60 0.52 -6.94
C ASN A 318 14.99 0.99 -7.37
N LEU A 319 15.12 1.40 -8.63
CA LEU A 319 16.36 1.87 -9.22
C LEU A 319 17.03 3.05 -8.47
N LEU A 320 16.25 3.88 -7.79
CA LEU A 320 16.75 5.06 -7.08
C LEU A 320 16.86 4.85 -5.56
N GLU A 321 16.10 3.90 -5.00
CA GLU A 321 16.11 3.52 -3.58
C GLU A 321 16.74 2.13 -3.41
N THR A 322 18.07 2.07 -3.46
CA THR A 322 18.83 0.81 -3.46
C THR A 322 19.40 0.41 -2.09
N GLU A 323 19.33 1.29 -1.08
CA GLU A 323 19.90 1.04 0.25
C GLU A 323 19.40 -0.28 0.86
N GLY A 324 18.08 -0.49 0.91
CA GLY A 324 17.50 -1.73 1.43
C GLY A 324 17.87 -2.97 0.61
N ILE A 325 18.00 -2.83 -0.71
CA ILE A 325 18.41 -3.92 -1.61
C ILE A 325 19.83 -4.39 -1.25
N ASN A 326 20.74 -3.43 -1.04
CA ASN A 326 22.14 -3.69 -0.76
C ASN A 326 22.42 -4.11 0.70
N THR A 327 21.49 -3.83 1.62
CA THR A 327 21.64 -4.11 3.06
C THR A 327 20.65 -5.17 3.54
N THR A 328 19.38 -4.80 3.73
CA THR A 328 18.32 -5.64 4.29
C THR A 328 18.06 -6.89 3.47
N ALA A 329 17.89 -6.76 2.15
CA ALA A 329 17.62 -7.91 1.29
C ALA A 329 18.79 -8.90 1.26
N LYS A 330 20.02 -8.37 1.13
CA LYS A 330 21.24 -9.20 1.20
C LYS A 330 21.32 -9.96 2.53
N TRP A 331 21.10 -9.30 3.66
CA TRP A 331 21.03 -9.95 4.96
C TRP A 331 19.94 -11.03 5.01
N ALA A 332 18.72 -10.71 4.57
CA ALA A 332 17.58 -11.62 4.58
C ALA A 332 17.89 -12.93 3.85
N LYS A 333 18.59 -12.88 2.71
CA LYS A 333 19.03 -14.08 2.00
C LYS A 333 20.02 -14.92 2.80
N THR A 334 20.98 -14.31 3.51
CA THR A 334 21.90 -15.07 4.38
C THR A 334 21.20 -15.82 5.50
N GLN A 335 19.97 -15.40 5.85
CA GLN A 335 19.15 -16.03 6.86
C GLN A 335 18.08 -16.99 6.28
N GLY A 336 18.09 -17.22 4.96
CA GLY A 336 17.10 -18.07 4.29
C GLY A 336 15.71 -17.44 4.15
N LEU A 337 15.57 -16.13 4.32
CA LEU A 337 14.31 -15.41 4.13
C LEU A 337 14.09 -15.07 2.65
N SER A 338 12.82 -14.98 2.25
CA SER A 338 12.38 -14.44 0.96
C SER A 338 12.14 -12.93 1.06
N VAL A 339 12.48 -12.20 0.01
CA VAL A 339 12.33 -10.74 -0.06
C VAL A 339 11.36 -10.35 -1.16
N PHE A 340 10.32 -9.62 -0.78
CA PHE A 340 9.38 -9.00 -1.70
C PHE A 340 9.62 -7.49 -1.77
N VAL A 341 9.75 -6.97 -2.99
CA VAL A 341 9.88 -5.52 -3.21
C VAL A 341 8.54 -4.94 -3.63
N ASN A 342 8.06 -3.94 -2.87
CA ASN A 342 6.95 -3.10 -3.27
C ASN A 342 7.45 -1.73 -3.76
N ARG A 343 6.55 -0.95 -4.39
CA ARG A 343 6.88 0.35 -5.01
C ARG A 343 8.04 0.30 -6.04
N PRO A 344 8.11 -0.71 -6.93
CA PRO A 344 9.20 -0.79 -7.90
C PRO A 344 9.29 0.40 -8.86
N LEU A 345 8.17 1.09 -9.11
CA LEU A 345 8.09 2.22 -10.03
C LEU A 345 7.89 3.58 -9.33
N ASN A 346 7.94 3.61 -7.99
CA ASN A 346 7.66 4.82 -7.20
C ASN A 346 8.82 5.09 -6.24
N ALA A 347 9.74 5.93 -6.69
CA ALA A 347 10.88 6.36 -5.91
C ALA A 347 10.48 7.48 -4.95
N MET A 348 10.92 7.38 -3.70
CA MET A 348 10.86 8.40 -2.66
C MET A 348 12.29 8.74 -2.22
N SER A 349 13.10 9.21 -3.18
CA SER A 349 14.52 9.45 -2.96
C SER A 349 14.72 10.71 -2.11
N SER A 350 15.61 10.64 -1.12
CA SER A 350 16.06 11.85 -0.41
C SER A 350 16.88 12.78 -1.31
N GLU A 351 17.48 12.25 -2.37
CA GLU A 351 18.34 12.99 -3.30
C GLU A 351 17.52 13.66 -4.41
N TYR A 352 16.53 12.95 -4.98
CA TYR A 352 15.78 13.42 -6.16
C TYR A 352 14.30 13.72 -5.88
N GLY A 353 13.87 13.59 -4.63
CA GLY A 353 12.48 13.69 -4.25
C GLY A 353 11.63 12.52 -4.78
N PRO A 354 10.31 12.66 -4.76
CA PRO A 354 9.41 11.68 -5.36
C PRO A 354 9.61 11.61 -6.88
N ALA A 355 9.60 10.39 -7.42
CA ALA A 355 9.67 10.18 -8.86
C ALA A 355 8.94 8.91 -9.29
N ARG A 356 8.16 9.01 -10.38
CA ARG A 356 7.67 7.86 -11.11
C ARG A 356 8.73 7.36 -12.08
N LEU A 357 9.10 6.09 -11.97
CA LEU A 357 9.98 5.43 -12.93
C LEU A 357 9.13 4.92 -14.09
N ALA A 358 8.76 5.81 -15.01
CA ALA A 358 8.00 5.47 -16.21
C ALA A 358 8.31 6.42 -17.37
N SER A 359 8.26 5.88 -18.58
CA SER A 359 8.39 6.63 -19.82
C SER A 359 7.03 7.14 -20.28
N TYR A 360 6.94 8.44 -20.49
CA TYR A 360 5.76 9.10 -21.05
C TYR A 360 6.13 9.80 -22.35
N PRO A 361 5.28 9.69 -23.39
CA PRO A 361 5.53 10.37 -24.66
C PRO A 361 5.41 11.88 -24.50
N GLU A 362 6.04 12.61 -25.42
CA GLU A 362 5.84 14.05 -25.55
C GLU A 362 4.36 14.37 -25.83
N PRO A 363 3.77 15.36 -25.12
CA PRO A 363 2.39 15.78 -25.36
C PRO A 363 2.22 16.34 -26.78
N LYS A 364 1.24 15.85 -27.54
CA LYS A 364 1.08 16.21 -28.97
C LYS A 364 0.11 17.37 -29.24
N SER A 365 -1.08 17.38 -28.65
CA SER A 365 -2.06 18.46 -28.81
C SER A 365 -3.28 18.29 -27.87
N PRO A 366 -3.86 19.38 -27.32
CA PRO A 366 -3.24 20.70 -27.26
C PRO A 366 -1.96 20.62 -26.42
N SER A 367 -0.94 21.37 -26.80
CA SER A 367 0.23 21.56 -25.97
C SER A 367 -0.17 22.22 -24.66
N TYR A 368 0.68 22.08 -23.65
CA TYR A 368 0.46 22.75 -22.37
C TYR A 368 0.30 24.27 -22.51
N ILE A 369 1.08 24.89 -23.41
CA ILE A 369 1.01 26.33 -23.65
C ILE A 369 -0.33 26.71 -24.28
N GLU A 370 -0.78 25.99 -25.32
CA GLU A 370 -2.07 26.24 -25.95
C GLU A 370 -3.23 26.07 -24.97
N ALA A 371 -3.23 24.99 -24.18
CA ALA A 371 -4.27 24.73 -23.19
C ALA A 371 -4.28 25.79 -22.08
N LYS A 372 -3.11 26.28 -21.67
CA LYS A 372 -2.98 27.39 -20.70
C LYS A 372 -3.55 28.68 -21.30
N ASP A 373 -3.13 29.05 -22.51
CA ASP A 373 -3.59 30.29 -23.14
C ASP A 373 -5.11 30.27 -23.39
N GLU A 374 -5.66 29.10 -23.75
CA GLU A 374 -7.10 28.88 -23.88
C GLU A 374 -7.84 29.20 -22.57
N ILE A 375 -7.44 28.58 -21.44
CA ILE A 375 -8.12 28.80 -20.16
C ILE A 375 -7.93 30.24 -19.65
N LEU A 376 -6.75 30.83 -19.80
CA LEU A 376 -6.51 32.21 -19.36
C LEU A 376 -7.33 33.21 -20.20
N SER A 377 -7.50 32.93 -21.50
CA SER A 377 -8.37 33.71 -22.38
C SER A 377 -9.84 33.61 -21.94
N ALA A 378 -10.32 32.40 -21.66
CA ALA A 378 -11.68 32.15 -21.18
C ALA A 378 -11.95 32.89 -19.85
N LEU A 379 -11.03 32.81 -18.88
CA LEU A 379 -11.15 33.50 -17.59
C LEU A 379 -11.18 35.03 -17.76
N LYS A 380 -10.30 35.58 -18.60
CA LYS A 380 -10.24 37.03 -18.88
C LYS A 380 -11.50 37.53 -19.58
N SER A 381 -12.00 36.77 -20.57
CA SER A 381 -13.21 37.10 -21.31
C SER A 381 -14.42 37.17 -20.36
N LEU A 382 -14.63 36.11 -19.57
CA LEU A 382 -15.76 36.03 -18.64
C LEU A 382 -15.66 37.09 -17.53
N GLY A 383 -14.46 37.34 -17.00
CA GLY A 383 -14.21 38.40 -16.03
C GLY A 383 -14.52 39.79 -16.59
N ARG A 384 -14.11 40.12 -17.82
CA ARG A 384 -14.42 41.43 -18.43
C ARG A 384 -15.90 41.63 -18.69
N GLN A 385 -16.60 40.59 -19.12
CA GLN A 385 -18.03 40.66 -19.47
C GLN A 385 -18.94 40.70 -18.24
N ARG A 386 -18.45 40.32 -17.05
CA ARG A 386 -19.24 40.16 -15.83
C ARG A 386 -18.44 40.55 -14.59
N GLU A 387 -18.61 41.80 -14.15
CA GLU A 387 -17.96 42.33 -12.93
C GLU A 387 -18.19 41.48 -11.68
N TYR A 388 -19.37 40.86 -11.54
CA TYR A 388 -19.67 39.94 -10.43
C TYR A 388 -18.73 38.73 -10.37
N TRP A 389 -18.29 38.20 -11.52
CA TRP A 389 -17.44 37.02 -11.60
C TRP A 389 -15.93 37.34 -11.55
N GLN A 390 -15.53 38.61 -11.72
CA GLN A 390 -14.13 39.06 -11.70
C GLN A 390 -13.31 38.47 -10.55
N PRO A 391 -13.73 38.57 -9.27
CA PRO A 391 -12.91 38.09 -8.16
C PRO A 391 -12.67 36.57 -8.21
N LYS A 392 -13.64 35.79 -8.69
CA LYS A 392 -13.49 34.34 -8.85
C LYS A 392 -12.56 33.99 -10.01
N MET A 393 -12.72 34.67 -11.15
CA MET A 393 -11.84 34.47 -12.32
C MET A 393 -10.39 34.81 -11.98
N HIS A 394 -10.17 35.85 -11.18
CA HIS A 394 -8.85 36.21 -10.70
C HIS A 394 -8.22 35.13 -9.81
N ARG A 395 -8.98 34.54 -8.87
CA ARG A 395 -8.48 33.43 -8.04
C ARG A 395 -8.13 32.19 -8.87
N LEU A 396 -8.95 31.83 -9.85
CA LEU A 396 -8.64 30.72 -10.76
C LEU A 396 -7.38 31.00 -11.59
N GLN A 397 -7.22 32.24 -12.06
CA GLN A 397 -6.01 32.70 -12.75
C GLN A 397 -4.76 32.55 -11.85
N GLU A 398 -4.82 33.00 -10.60
CA GLU A 398 -3.73 32.84 -9.62
C GLU A 398 -3.38 31.37 -9.37
N MET A 399 -4.38 30.49 -9.26
CA MET A 399 -4.16 29.05 -9.12
C MET A 399 -3.45 28.46 -10.35
N ILE A 400 -3.86 28.84 -11.56
CA ILE A 400 -3.24 28.39 -12.81
C ILE A 400 -1.79 28.91 -12.90
N ASP A 401 -1.56 30.18 -12.58
CA ASP A 401 -0.22 30.78 -12.61
C ASP A 401 0.72 30.14 -11.57
N SER A 402 0.18 29.74 -10.41
CA SER A 402 0.93 28.97 -9.40
C SER A 402 1.32 27.57 -9.90
N LEU A 403 0.42 26.87 -10.60
CA LEU A 403 0.69 25.57 -11.21
C LEU A 403 1.75 25.70 -12.32
N ASP A 404 1.64 26.73 -13.15
CA ASP A 404 2.60 27.06 -14.21
C ASP A 404 4.00 27.40 -13.62
N GLY A 405 4.04 28.12 -12.50
CA GLY A 405 5.26 28.35 -11.73
C GLY A 405 5.91 27.05 -11.26
N SER A 406 5.13 26.13 -10.71
CA SER A 406 5.62 24.82 -10.25
C SER A 406 6.08 23.91 -11.39
N LEU A 407 5.48 24.04 -12.57
CA LEU A 407 5.93 23.29 -13.76
C LEU A 407 7.30 23.78 -14.26
N ARG A 408 7.56 25.09 -14.17
CA ARG A 408 8.85 25.68 -14.57
C ARG A 408 10.00 25.24 -13.68
N THR A 409 9.77 24.94 -12.41
CA THR A 409 10.83 24.45 -11.51
C THR A 409 11.24 23.01 -11.82
N ASN A 410 10.46 22.26 -12.59
CA ASN A 410 10.71 20.85 -12.96
C ASN A 410 10.97 19.94 -11.73
N THR A 411 10.26 20.21 -10.63
CA THR A 411 10.36 19.44 -9.38
C THR A 411 9.11 18.63 -9.08
N LEU A 412 8.06 18.78 -9.89
CA LEU A 412 6.80 18.06 -9.72
C LEU A 412 6.96 16.58 -10.09
N SER A 413 6.34 15.72 -9.28
CA SER A 413 6.13 14.31 -9.61
C SER A 413 4.65 14.00 -9.74
N ILE A 414 4.30 13.15 -10.70
CA ILE A 414 2.92 12.66 -10.83
C ILE A 414 2.47 11.90 -9.57
N ILE A 415 3.40 11.38 -8.76
CA ILE A 415 3.08 10.75 -7.46
C ILE A 415 2.38 11.73 -6.52
N GLN A 416 2.88 12.97 -6.43
CA GLN A 416 2.31 14.00 -5.57
C GLN A 416 0.91 14.41 -6.06
N MET A 417 0.72 14.43 -7.38
CA MET A 417 -0.54 14.80 -8.03
C MET A 417 -1.62 13.72 -7.89
N GLU A 418 -1.26 12.46 -7.65
CA GLU A 418 -2.25 11.41 -7.39
C GLU A 418 -2.90 11.53 -5.99
N GLY A 419 -2.28 12.25 -5.06
CA GLY A 419 -2.79 12.46 -3.69
C GLY A 419 -3.67 13.70 -3.54
N ALA A 420 -3.41 14.76 -4.31
CA ALA A 420 -4.19 15.99 -4.34
C ALA A 420 -4.75 16.21 -5.75
N SER A 421 -6.07 16.04 -5.92
CA SER A 421 -6.70 16.23 -7.22
C SER A 421 -6.71 17.73 -7.57
N VAL A 422 -5.75 18.17 -8.39
CA VAL A 422 -5.72 19.50 -9.02
C VAL A 422 -7.07 19.80 -9.67
N ARG A 423 -7.67 18.78 -10.30
CA ARG A 423 -9.03 18.83 -10.81
C ARG A 423 -10.03 19.23 -9.73
N ASN A 424 -10.05 18.53 -8.60
CA ASN A 424 -11.00 18.83 -7.52
C ASN A 424 -10.80 20.25 -6.96
N GLN A 425 -9.56 20.70 -6.79
CA GLN A 425 -9.28 22.05 -6.27
C GLN A 425 -9.81 23.13 -7.21
N LEU A 426 -9.49 23.03 -8.51
CA LEU A 426 -9.93 24.00 -9.50
C LEU A 426 -11.46 23.97 -9.71
N HIS A 427 -12.05 22.77 -9.81
CA HIS A 427 -13.50 22.62 -9.94
C HIS A 427 -14.26 23.06 -8.67
N GLN A 428 -13.70 22.83 -7.46
CA GLN A 428 -14.28 23.35 -6.22
C GLN A 428 -14.23 24.87 -6.16
N GLU A 429 -13.11 25.49 -6.54
CA GLU A 429 -13.02 26.95 -6.59
C GLU A 429 -14.03 27.54 -7.59
N LEU A 430 -14.20 26.90 -8.75
CA LEU A 430 -15.22 27.28 -9.72
C LEU A 430 -16.65 27.18 -9.13
N ALA A 431 -16.93 26.11 -8.37
CA ALA A 431 -18.22 25.84 -7.75
C ALA A 431 -18.55 26.73 -6.52
N LYS A 432 -17.56 27.38 -5.88
CA LYS A 432 -17.81 28.22 -4.69
C LYS A 432 -18.76 29.38 -5.01
N PRO A 433 -19.73 29.71 -4.15
CA PRO A 433 -20.57 30.90 -4.34
C PRO A 433 -19.72 32.16 -4.24
N ILE A 434 -20.05 33.18 -5.04
CA ILE A 434 -19.39 34.48 -4.96
C ILE A 434 -20.02 35.23 -3.77
N PRO A 435 -19.23 35.68 -2.78
CA PRO A 435 -19.75 36.44 -1.66
C PRO A 435 -20.49 37.68 -2.17
N VAL A 436 -21.77 37.82 -1.85
CA VAL A 436 -22.51 39.05 -2.13
C VAL A 436 -22.07 40.09 -1.08
N PRO A 437 -21.64 41.30 -1.48
CA PRO A 437 -21.38 42.35 -0.51
C PRO A 437 -22.67 42.63 0.27
N SER A 438 -22.63 42.42 1.59
CA SER A 438 -23.75 42.76 2.46
C SER A 438 -24.00 44.27 2.37
N ASN A 439 -25.21 44.66 1.98
CA ASN A 439 -25.62 46.05 1.86
C ASN A 439 -25.65 46.71 3.25
N LYS A 440 -24.49 47.18 3.75
CA LYS A 440 -24.37 47.94 4.99
C LYS A 440 -24.33 49.43 4.66
N HIS A 441 -25.49 50.02 4.44
CA HIS A 441 -25.75 51.42 4.78
C HIS A 441 -27.26 51.64 4.96
N ARG A 442 -27.72 51.51 6.20
CA ARG A 442 -28.79 52.36 6.74
C ARG A 442 -28.16 53.14 7.90
N PRO A 443 -28.14 54.48 7.88
CA PRO A 443 -27.61 55.25 8.99
C PRO A 443 -28.50 55.03 10.22
N LYS A 444 -27.87 54.68 11.34
CA LYS A 444 -28.53 54.61 12.64
C LYS A 444 -28.90 56.03 13.07
N HIS A 445 -30.18 56.27 13.29
CA HIS A 445 -30.62 57.29 14.23
C HIS A 445 -30.63 56.65 15.62
N ASP A 446 -29.89 57.26 16.54
CA ASP A 446 -29.88 56.92 17.95
C ASP A 446 -31.23 57.21 18.60
N ALA A 447 -31.73 56.25 19.37
CA ALA A 447 -32.58 56.51 20.52
C ALA A 447 -32.40 55.40 21.57
N SER A 448 -32.16 55.87 22.78
CA SER A 448 -31.94 55.15 24.04
C SER A 448 -32.97 54.06 24.38
N GLY A 449 -32.55 53.04 25.12
CA GLY A 449 -33.48 52.17 25.85
C GLY A 449 -32.85 50.92 26.46
N THR A 450 -32.71 50.94 27.78
CA THR A 450 -32.19 49.94 28.72
C THR A 450 -32.90 48.57 28.68
N ILE A 451 -32.23 47.53 29.19
CA ILE A 451 -32.73 46.39 30.03
C ILE A 451 -32.42 44.94 29.52
N ILE A 452 -31.48 44.31 30.26
CA ILE A 452 -31.47 42.99 30.95
C ILE A 452 -31.73 41.66 30.18
N ALA A 453 -30.69 40.81 30.27
CA ALA A 453 -30.60 39.35 30.50
C ALA A 453 -31.43 38.31 29.71
N GLY A 454 -30.78 37.15 29.53
CA GLY A 454 -31.46 35.86 29.69
C GLY A 454 -31.13 34.81 28.65
N SER A 455 -30.19 33.91 29.01
CA SER A 455 -30.27 32.45 28.88
C SER A 455 -30.77 31.78 27.59
N GLY A 456 -30.05 30.71 27.21
CA GLY A 456 -30.75 29.46 26.85
C GLY A 456 -30.42 28.86 25.49
N THR A 457 -29.38 28.01 25.50
CA THR A 457 -29.43 26.61 25.05
C THR A 457 -30.12 26.23 23.73
N LEU A 458 -29.28 25.59 22.90
CA LEU A 458 -29.44 24.25 22.32
C LEU A 458 -30.36 24.05 21.11
N SER A 459 -29.70 23.57 20.05
CA SER A 459 -29.95 22.26 19.45
C SER A 459 -30.89 22.17 18.24
N ALA A 460 -30.22 21.80 17.14
CA ALA A 460 -30.54 20.68 16.26
C ALA A 460 -31.71 20.79 15.26
N ALA A 461 -31.27 20.77 13.99
CA ALA A 461 -31.51 19.68 13.04
C ALA A 461 -32.82 19.63 12.23
N ALA A 462 -32.58 19.09 11.03
CA ALA A 462 -33.47 18.31 10.17
C ALA A 462 -34.38 19.06 9.19
N ALA A 463 -33.87 19.10 7.95
CA ALA A 463 -34.37 18.30 6.82
C ALA A 463 -35.82 18.46 6.33
N ALA A 464 -35.89 18.85 5.04
CA ALA A 464 -36.57 18.16 3.94
C ALA A 464 -38.02 18.55 3.53
N ALA A 465 -38.06 19.04 2.27
CA ALA A 465 -39.00 18.70 1.19
C ALA A 465 -40.35 19.48 1.09
N PRO A 466 -41.10 19.37 -0.02
CA PRO A 466 -41.09 20.38 -1.09
C PRO A 466 -42.48 21.00 -1.37
N LEU A 467 -42.49 22.17 -2.02
CA LEU A 467 -43.70 22.87 -2.45
C LEU A 467 -44.11 22.47 -3.89
N PRO A 468 -45.42 22.31 -4.19
CA PRO A 468 -45.91 22.17 -5.55
C PRO A 468 -46.25 23.52 -6.21
N SER A 469 -46.16 23.48 -7.52
CA SER A 469 -46.55 24.47 -8.52
C SER A 469 -48.01 24.93 -8.43
N SER A 470 -48.27 26.21 -8.63
CA SER A 470 -49.40 26.65 -9.45
C SER A 470 -49.19 28.04 -10.04
N SER A 471 -49.58 28.13 -11.30
CA SER A 471 -49.58 29.24 -12.22
C SER A 471 -50.81 30.13 -12.04
N THR A 472 -50.67 31.46 -12.11
CA THR A 472 -51.69 32.34 -12.70
C THR A 472 -51.06 33.61 -13.27
N SER A 473 -51.42 33.87 -14.52
CA SER A 473 -51.10 35.02 -15.36
C SER A 473 -52.02 36.22 -15.11
N SER A 474 -51.46 37.44 -15.08
CA SER A 474 -52.16 38.66 -15.50
C SER A 474 -51.17 39.81 -15.75
N THR A 475 -51.16 40.33 -16.98
CA THR A 475 -50.55 41.59 -17.45
C THR A 475 -51.67 42.64 -17.68
N PRO A 476 -51.37 43.91 -18.03
CA PRO A 476 -50.31 44.80 -17.57
C PRO A 476 -50.87 46.18 -17.16
N THR A 477 -50.14 46.94 -16.33
CA THR A 477 -50.34 48.39 -16.21
C THR A 477 -49.03 49.12 -16.41
N SER A 478 -49.06 50.01 -17.40
CA SER A 478 -48.01 50.89 -17.89
C SER A 478 -47.61 51.94 -16.85
N GLY A 479 -46.32 51.97 -16.51
CA GLY A 479 -45.69 53.07 -15.80
C GLY A 479 -44.32 53.32 -16.41
N SER A 480 -44.22 54.36 -17.24
CA SER A 480 -42.98 54.84 -17.84
C SER A 480 -42.08 55.45 -16.75
N GLY A 481 -40.97 54.77 -16.45
CA GLY A 481 -39.87 55.30 -15.65
C GLY A 481 -38.57 54.88 -16.30
N ALA A 482 -37.92 55.80 -17.01
CA ALA A 482 -36.59 55.59 -17.55
C ALA A 482 -35.60 55.44 -16.39
N SER A 483 -35.20 54.20 -16.10
CA SER A 483 -34.01 53.90 -15.31
C SER A 483 -33.11 52.99 -16.12
N THR A 484 -31.90 53.47 -16.40
CA THR A 484 -30.79 52.75 -17.01
C THR A 484 -30.60 51.38 -16.36
N SER A 485 -31.09 50.33 -17.03
CA SER A 485 -30.84 48.95 -16.62
C SER A 485 -29.41 48.58 -16.98
N SER A 486 -28.54 48.44 -15.97
CA SER A 486 -27.32 47.65 -16.12
C SER A 486 -27.75 46.22 -16.45
N THR A 487 -27.45 45.78 -17.66
CA THR A 487 -27.74 44.45 -18.17
C THR A 487 -26.91 43.44 -17.38
N GLN A 488 -27.37 43.00 -16.21
CA GLN A 488 -26.92 41.76 -15.58
C GLN A 488 -27.44 40.60 -16.43
N GLY A 489 -26.80 40.37 -17.59
CA GLY A 489 -27.07 39.22 -18.43
C GLY A 489 -26.77 37.94 -17.65
N LYS A 490 -27.74 37.03 -17.55
CA LYS A 490 -27.50 35.67 -17.06
C LYS A 490 -26.32 35.07 -17.83
N VAL A 491 -25.41 34.40 -17.12
CA VAL A 491 -24.36 33.62 -17.78
C VAL A 491 -25.07 32.57 -18.64
N THR A 492 -24.71 32.46 -19.90
CA THR A 492 -25.27 31.40 -20.74
C THR A 492 -24.64 30.08 -20.30
N GLU A 493 -25.44 29.01 -20.29
CA GLU A 493 -24.96 27.66 -19.99
C GLU A 493 -23.74 27.29 -20.86
N GLN A 494 -23.73 27.79 -22.11
CA GLN A 494 -22.64 27.62 -23.06
C GLN A 494 -21.30 28.25 -22.63
N GLU A 495 -21.30 29.41 -21.97
CA GLU A 495 -20.08 30.07 -21.49
C GLU A 495 -19.45 29.31 -20.32
N ILE A 496 -20.29 28.80 -19.40
CA ILE A 496 -19.82 27.97 -18.27
C ILE A 496 -19.30 26.63 -18.80
N ASP A 497 -20.02 26.00 -19.72
CA ASP A 497 -19.61 24.75 -20.35
C ASP A 497 -18.27 24.90 -21.08
N HIS A 498 -18.07 26.01 -21.79
CA HIS A 498 -16.80 26.30 -22.44
C HIS A 498 -15.68 26.45 -21.42
N LEU A 499 -15.88 27.22 -20.35
CA LEU A 499 -14.90 27.38 -19.28
C LEU A 499 -14.53 26.05 -18.62
N VAL A 500 -15.52 25.20 -18.31
CA VAL A 500 -15.31 23.87 -17.73
C VAL A 500 -14.50 22.98 -18.67
N LYS A 501 -14.79 23.01 -19.98
CA LYS A 501 -14.03 22.27 -21.00
C LYS A 501 -12.59 22.75 -21.08
N SER A 502 -12.36 24.06 -21.17
CA SER A 502 -11.00 24.62 -21.21
C SER A 502 -10.22 24.33 -19.92
N LEU A 503 -10.89 24.29 -18.77
CA LEU A 503 -10.29 23.90 -17.50
C LEU A 503 -9.86 22.42 -17.50
N ASP A 504 -10.71 21.53 -18.00
CA ASP A 504 -10.40 20.11 -18.15
C ASP A 504 -9.26 19.88 -19.16
N HIS A 505 -9.23 20.62 -20.28
CA HIS A 505 -8.11 20.62 -21.23
C HIS A 505 -6.80 21.04 -20.57
N PHE A 506 -6.81 22.14 -19.83
CA PHE A 506 -5.64 22.61 -19.07
C PHE A 506 -5.15 21.56 -18.09
N ILE A 507 -6.03 20.98 -17.27
CA ILE A 507 -5.67 19.94 -16.29
C ILE A 507 -5.05 18.73 -17.00
N HIS A 508 -5.64 18.31 -18.12
CA HIS A 508 -5.14 17.18 -18.89
C HIS A 508 -3.74 17.46 -19.46
N ALA A 509 -3.56 18.59 -20.14
CA ALA A 509 -2.29 18.99 -20.73
C ALA A 509 -1.21 19.22 -19.66
N PHE A 510 -1.56 19.81 -18.52
CA PHE A 510 -0.68 19.97 -17.37
C PHE A 510 -0.20 18.61 -16.83
N HIS A 511 -1.10 17.65 -16.63
CA HIS A 511 -0.73 16.31 -16.19
C HIS A 511 0.16 15.57 -17.19
N GLN A 512 -0.06 15.76 -18.50
CA GLN A 512 0.80 15.19 -19.55
C GLN A 512 2.19 15.85 -19.53
N GLN A 513 2.25 17.17 -19.36
CA GLN A 513 3.50 17.91 -19.33
C GLN A 513 4.35 17.54 -18.10
N VAL A 514 3.75 17.42 -16.91
CA VAL A 514 4.46 16.95 -15.70
C VAL A 514 5.06 15.56 -15.92
N ARG A 515 4.29 14.64 -16.52
CA ARG A 515 4.75 13.28 -16.82
C ARG A 515 5.93 13.27 -17.78
N PHE A 516 5.85 14.04 -18.86
CA PHE A 516 6.92 14.13 -19.84
C PHE A 516 8.20 14.74 -19.25
N GLN A 517 8.07 15.84 -18.50
CA GLN A 517 9.19 16.45 -17.78
C GLN A 517 9.83 15.50 -16.76
N GLU A 518 9.00 14.72 -16.05
CA GLU A 518 9.47 13.69 -15.13
C GLU A 518 10.25 12.61 -15.87
N THR A 519 9.78 12.11 -17.02
CA THR A 519 10.53 11.18 -17.88
C THR A 519 11.89 11.75 -18.27
N THR A 520 11.96 12.99 -18.76
CA THR A 520 13.24 13.63 -19.14
C THR A 520 14.19 13.76 -17.95
N ARG A 521 13.67 14.17 -16.79
CA ARG A 521 14.45 14.32 -15.56
C ARG A 521 15.02 12.98 -15.10
N ILE A 522 14.23 11.91 -15.11
CA ILE A 522 14.70 10.58 -14.69
C ILE A 522 15.68 9.99 -15.71
N ALA A 523 15.44 10.14 -17.01
CA ALA A 523 16.40 9.73 -18.03
C ALA A 523 17.76 10.42 -17.82
N LYS A 524 17.76 11.72 -17.51
CA LYS A 524 18.99 12.46 -17.18
C LYS A 524 19.70 11.88 -15.95
N VAL A 525 18.97 11.61 -14.86
CA VAL A 525 19.52 10.98 -13.65
C VAL A 525 20.13 9.61 -13.96
N MET A 526 19.49 8.83 -14.84
CA MET A 526 20.01 7.53 -15.27
C MET A 526 21.32 7.68 -16.05
N THR A 527 21.38 8.59 -17.02
CA THR A 527 22.60 8.89 -17.79
C THR A 527 23.74 9.39 -16.90
N GLU A 528 23.45 10.28 -15.94
CA GLU A 528 24.43 10.77 -14.96
C GLU A 528 24.98 9.65 -14.07
N ARG A 529 24.21 8.59 -13.85
CA ARG A 529 24.63 7.37 -13.14
C ARG A 529 25.30 6.32 -14.05
N GLY A 530 25.54 6.64 -15.32
CA GLY A 530 26.16 5.73 -16.29
C GLY A 530 25.24 4.59 -16.73
N VAL A 531 23.92 4.77 -16.64
CA VAL A 531 22.92 3.80 -17.10
C VAL A 531 22.47 4.17 -18.51
N ASP A 532 22.69 3.26 -19.46
CA ASP A 532 22.09 3.31 -20.79
C ASP A 532 20.80 2.47 -20.79
N LEU A 533 19.73 3.05 -21.32
CA LEU A 533 18.44 2.37 -21.46
C LEU A 533 18.40 1.47 -22.70
N GLU A 534 19.33 1.62 -23.66
CA GLU A 534 19.38 0.83 -24.89
C GLU A 534 18.05 0.80 -25.68
N GLY A 535 17.24 1.86 -25.56
CA GLY A 535 15.93 1.98 -26.20
C GLY A 535 14.76 1.38 -25.39
N GLU A 536 15.01 0.83 -24.22
CA GLU A 536 13.97 0.35 -23.30
C GLU A 536 13.24 1.51 -22.61
N SER A 537 12.02 1.22 -22.16
CA SER A 537 11.29 2.15 -21.29
C SER A 537 11.87 2.16 -19.87
N ILE A 538 11.73 3.28 -19.16
CA ILE A 538 12.23 3.42 -17.77
C ILE A 538 11.59 2.36 -16.86
N GLU A 539 10.29 2.09 -17.04
CA GLU A 539 9.58 1.09 -16.23
C GLU A 539 10.04 -0.34 -16.50
N GLN A 540 10.39 -0.67 -17.75
CA GLN A 540 10.98 -1.95 -18.12
C GLN A 540 12.31 -2.13 -17.41
N PHE A 541 13.25 -1.21 -17.64
CA PHE A 541 14.57 -1.25 -17.04
C PHE A 541 14.51 -1.31 -15.51
N ALA A 542 13.65 -0.50 -14.87
CA ALA A 542 13.51 -0.48 -13.42
C ALA A 542 13.02 -1.82 -12.84
N VAL A 543 12.14 -2.54 -13.55
CA VAL A 543 11.65 -3.85 -13.13
C VAL A 543 12.68 -4.93 -13.41
N GLU A 544 13.33 -4.92 -14.57
CA GLU A 544 14.41 -5.86 -14.90
C GLU A 544 15.57 -5.72 -13.92
N TYR A 545 16.00 -4.50 -13.61
CA TYR A 545 17.00 -4.22 -12.57
C TYR A 545 16.70 -4.95 -11.25
N LEU A 546 15.45 -4.92 -10.77
CA LEU A 546 15.06 -5.62 -9.55
C LEU A 546 15.02 -7.14 -9.73
N LEU A 547 14.59 -7.61 -10.90
CA LEU A 547 14.55 -9.04 -11.22
C LEU A 547 15.94 -9.62 -11.51
N GLU A 548 16.98 -8.83 -11.74
CA GLU A 548 18.35 -9.34 -11.88
C GLU A 548 19.04 -9.55 -10.53
N HIS A 549 18.53 -8.97 -9.44
CA HIS A 549 19.10 -9.17 -8.11
C HIS A 549 18.73 -10.53 -7.53
N ASP A 550 19.74 -11.36 -7.23
CA ASP A 550 19.57 -12.67 -6.58
C ASP A 550 18.93 -12.59 -5.19
N GLN A 551 19.01 -11.43 -4.54
CA GLN A 551 18.37 -11.17 -3.26
C GLN A 551 16.89 -10.78 -3.31
N ILE A 552 16.32 -10.62 -4.50
CA ILE A 552 14.90 -10.28 -4.68
C ILE A 552 14.15 -11.50 -5.22
N ASP A 553 13.24 -12.02 -4.40
CA ASP A 553 12.45 -13.21 -4.75
C ASP A 553 11.18 -12.84 -5.53
N ALA A 554 10.56 -11.70 -5.24
CA ALA A 554 9.44 -11.19 -6.03
C ALA A 554 9.34 -9.66 -6.02
N VAL A 555 8.82 -9.10 -7.13
CA VAL A 555 8.49 -7.68 -7.28
C VAL A 555 6.97 -7.52 -7.40
N LEU A 556 6.40 -6.64 -6.60
CA LEU A 556 4.95 -6.41 -6.51
C LEU A 556 4.54 -5.21 -7.37
N LEU A 557 3.80 -5.47 -8.45
CA LEU A 557 3.35 -4.46 -9.40
C LEU A 557 1.91 -4.04 -9.13
N GLY A 558 1.69 -2.72 -9.03
CA GLY A 558 0.36 -2.13 -8.94
C GLY A 558 -0.34 -2.12 -10.30
N MET A 559 -1.07 -3.19 -10.63
CA MET A 559 -1.75 -3.33 -11.92
C MET A 559 -3.08 -2.59 -11.92
N LYS A 560 -3.10 -1.31 -12.31
CA LYS A 560 -4.35 -0.51 -12.35
C LYS A 560 -5.19 -0.71 -13.63
N ARG A 561 -4.63 -1.33 -14.66
CA ARG A 561 -5.19 -1.53 -16.00
C ARG A 561 -4.69 -2.86 -16.57
N GLU A 562 -5.48 -3.47 -17.45
CA GLU A 562 -5.13 -4.76 -18.08
C GLU A 562 -3.75 -4.79 -18.78
N PRO A 563 -3.29 -3.74 -19.49
CA PRO A 563 -1.96 -3.75 -20.11
C PRO A 563 -0.79 -3.93 -19.13
N TYR A 564 -0.96 -3.60 -17.84
CA TYR A 564 0.09 -3.87 -16.85
C TYR A 564 0.24 -5.37 -16.55
N VAL A 565 -0.81 -6.17 -16.75
CA VAL A 565 -0.72 -7.63 -16.68
C VAL A 565 0.12 -8.16 -17.84
N ASP A 566 -0.11 -7.62 -19.04
CA ASP A 566 0.64 -8.01 -20.24
C ASP A 566 2.10 -7.59 -20.13
N PHE A 567 2.37 -6.39 -19.62
CA PHE A 567 3.72 -5.94 -19.28
C PHE A 567 4.40 -6.90 -18.30
N ALA A 568 3.75 -7.27 -17.19
CA ALA A 568 4.31 -8.22 -16.23
C ALA A 568 4.61 -9.59 -16.86
N ARG A 569 3.72 -10.11 -17.72
CA ARG A 569 3.98 -11.35 -18.46
C ARG A 569 5.13 -11.22 -19.45
N GLY A 570 5.25 -10.07 -20.12
CA GLY A 570 6.39 -9.74 -20.98
C GLY A 570 7.71 -9.81 -20.23
N MET A 571 7.76 -9.26 -19.01
CA MET A 571 8.92 -9.33 -18.14
C MET A 571 9.22 -10.75 -17.65
N LEU A 572 8.21 -11.52 -17.24
CA LEU A 572 8.45 -12.94 -16.91
C LEU A 572 8.99 -13.73 -18.12
N LYS A 573 8.55 -13.39 -19.34
CA LYS A 573 9.04 -14.01 -20.57
C LYS A 573 10.50 -13.63 -20.88
N SER A 574 10.90 -12.37 -20.66
CA SER A 574 12.29 -11.94 -20.85
C SER A 574 13.26 -12.65 -19.90
N LEU A 575 12.79 -13.05 -18.71
CA LEU A 575 13.59 -13.88 -17.80
C LEU A 575 13.77 -15.34 -18.28
N ILE A 576 12.83 -15.88 -19.06
CA ILE A 576 12.84 -17.29 -19.47
C ILE A 576 13.63 -17.51 -20.76
N VAL A 577 13.50 -16.58 -21.70
CA VAL A 577 14.14 -16.68 -23.01
C VAL A 577 15.45 -15.91 -22.93
N PRO A 578 16.63 -16.57 -23.03
CA PRO A 578 17.88 -15.84 -23.18
C PRO A 578 17.73 -14.96 -24.41
N SER A 579 18.01 -13.66 -24.28
CA SER A 579 18.17 -12.78 -25.44
C SER A 579 19.17 -13.47 -26.37
N SER A 580 18.71 -13.86 -27.57
CA SER A 580 19.63 -14.35 -28.60
C SER A 580 20.65 -13.23 -28.85
N PRO A 581 21.95 -13.54 -28.81
CA PRO A 581 23.01 -12.55 -29.03
C PRO A 581 22.96 -11.96 -30.43
#